data_AF-A0A4U0UG44-F1
#
_entry.id   AF-A0A4U0UG44-F1
#
_cell.length_a   1.000
_cell.length_b   1.000
_cell.length_c   1.000
_cell.angle_alpha   90.00
_cell.angle_beta   90.00
_cell.angle_gamma   90.00
#
_symmetry.space_group_name_H-M   'P 1'
#
loop_
_entity.id
_entity.type
_entity.pdbx_description
1 polymer ?
#
loop_
_entity_poly.entity_id
_entity_poly.type
_entity_poly.pdbx_seq_one_letter_code
_entity_poly.pdbx_strand_id
1 'polypeptide(L)'
;MKLIAQVLFAFLAVVGFASADDKSVCAGKNKHVMNAIDRFCQKTDIVVPSGYANSGKMSNNGGKALVTISGGCKPPMWVPSKYCYSQMYHVCATGGKKGHGNIAYGPNGCQLFEITQNSF
;
A
#
# COMPACT_ATOMS: atom_id res chain seq x y z
N MET A 1 -50.15 -30.67 -22.78
CA MET A 1 -48.80 -31.10 -23.21
C MET A 1 -48.02 -29.87 -23.66
N LYS A 2 -46.98 -29.48 -22.93
CA LYS A 2 -45.96 -28.55 -23.45
C LYS A 2 -44.61 -28.93 -22.84
N LEU A 3 -43.70 -29.25 -23.74
CA LEU A 3 -42.38 -29.81 -23.53
C LEU A 3 -41.40 -28.77 -22.96
N ILE A 4 -40.58 -29.24 -22.02
CA ILE A 4 -39.13 -29.04 -21.89
C ILE A 4 -38.59 -27.61 -22.02
N ALA A 5 -38.00 -27.12 -20.92
CA ALA A 5 -36.75 -26.36 -20.98
C ALA A 5 -35.98 -26.56 -19.67
N GLN A 6 -35.17 -27.62 -19.61
CA GLN A 6 -34.13 -27.76 -18.59
C GLN A 6 -33.03 -26.74 -18.90
N VAL A 7 -32.91 -25.69 -18.09
CA VAL A 7 -31.76 -24.78 -18.13
C VAL A 7 -30.71 -25.33 -17.17
N LEU A 8 -29.74 -26.06 -17.73
CA LEU A 8 -28.51 -26.44 -17.02
C LEU A 8 -27.67 -25.18 -16.81
N PHE A 9 -27.67 -24.66 -15.59
CA PHE A 9 -26.70 -23.66 -15.14
C PHE A 9 -25.33 -24.35 -14.97
N ALA A 10 -24.44 -24.14 -15.94
CA ALA A 10 -23.04 -24.51 -15.79
C ALA A 10 -22.39 -23.56 -14.76
N PHE A 11 -22.07 -24.08 -13.57
CA PHE A 11 -21.21 -23.40 -12.61
C PHE A 11 -19.79 -23.34 -13.19
N LEU A 12 -19.40 -22.17 -13.70
CA LEU A 12 -17.99 -21.86 -13.93
C LEU A 12 -17.28 -21.86 -12.57
N ALA A 13 -16.47 -22.89 -12.32
CA ALA A 13 -15.51 -22.89 -11.23
C ALA A 13 -14.47 -21.79 -11.52
N VAL A 14 -14.58 -20.66 -10.81
CA VAL A 14 -13.53 -19.65 -10.79
C VAL A 14 -12.33 -20.28 -10.08
N VAL A 15 -11.30 -20.64 -10.87
CA VAL A 15 -9.98 -20.96 -10.33
C VAL A 15 -9.39 -19.68 -9.74
N GLY A 16 -9.50 -19.54 -8.41
CA GLY A 16 -8.86 -18.46 -7.68
C GLY A 16 -7.36 -18.69 -7.67
N PHE A 17 -6.60 -17.89 -8.42
CA PHE A 17 -5.17 -17.75 -8.18
C PHE A 17 -5.01 -17.10 -6.80
N ALA A 18 -4.37 -17.79 -5.86
CA ALA A 18 -3.99 -17.18 -4.59
C ALA A 18 -2.92 -16.11 -4.88
N SER A 19 -3.34 -14.84 -5.02
CA SER A 19 -2.40 -13.73 -4.96
C SER A 19 -1.89 -13.65 -3.52
N ALA A 20 -0.57 -13.69 -3.31
CA ALA A 20 0.01 -13.39 -2.01
C ALA A 20 -0.46 -12.01 -1.55
N ASP A 21 -0.78 -11.85 -0.26
CA ASP A 21 -1.15 -10.54 0.28
C ASP A 21 0.06 -9.59 0.25
N ASP A 22 -0.17 -8.32 -0.12
CA ASP A 22 0.90 -7.33 -0.31
C ASP A 22 1.81 -7.20 0.92
N LYS A 23 1.26 -7.41 2.12
CA LYS A 23 2.02 -7.37 3.37
C LYS A 23 3.03 -8.51 3.42
N SER A 24 2.63 -9.73 3.12
CA SER A 24 3.52 -10.90 3.03
C SER A 24 4.60 -10.72 1.97
N VAL A 25 4.23 -10.25 0.77
CA VAL A 25 5.19 -9.97 -0.31
C VAL A 25 6.20 -8.89 0.13
N CYS A 26 5.72 -7.81 0.73
CA CYS A 26 6.59 -6.75 1.25
C CYS A 26 7.54 -7.26 2.35
N ALA A 27 7.01 -8.08 3.28
CA ALA A 27 7.80 -8.68 4.35
C ALA A 27 8.93 -9.55 3.81
N GLY A 28 8.70 -10.28 2.72
CA GLY A 28 9.72 -11.06 2.02
C GLY A 28 10.79 -10.20 1.34
N LYS A 29 10.50 -8.94 0.98
CA LYS A 29 11.46 -8.05 0.31
C LYS A 29 12.42 -7.36 1.27
N ASN A 30 11.90 -6.68 2.30
CA ASN A 30 12.76 -5.92 3.22
C ASN A 30 12.10 -5.61 4.57
N LYS A 31 12.64 -6.22 5.64
CA LYS A 31 12.21 -5.97 7.03
C LYS A 31 12.37 -4.50 7.49
N HIS A 32 13.31 -3.75 6.92
CA HIS A 32 13.47 -2.33 7.24
C HIS A 32 12.31 -1.50 6.66
N VAL A 33 11.81 -1.86 5.48
CA VAL A 33 10.60 -1.22 4.92
C VAL A 33 9.41 -1.50 5.80
N MET A 34 9.19 -2.78 6.18
CA MET A 34 8.12 -3.15 7.11
C MET A 34 8.16 -2.31 8.39
N ASN A 35 9.34 -2.19 9.00
CA ASN A 35 9.51 -1.38 10.20
C ASN A 35 9.22 0.12 9.96
N ALA A 36 9.66 0.69 8.83
CA ALA A 36 9.37 2.09 8.51
C ALA A 36 7.86 2.32 8.30
N ILE A 37 7.18 1.40 7.60
CA ILE A 37 5.73 1.43 7.39
C ILE A 37 5.01 1.37 8.73
N ASP A 38 5.36 0.42 9.60
CA ASP A 38 4.70 0.26 10.91
C ASP A 38 4.86 1.52 11.76
N ARG A 39 6.05 2.13 11.76
CA ARG A 39 6.32 3.36 12.52
C ARG A 39 5.61 4.60 11.97
N PHE A 40 5.39 4.65 10.67
CA PHE A 40 4.67 5.74 10.01
C PHE A 40 3.15 5.57 10.19
N CYS A 41 2.61 4.40 9.84
CA CYS A 41 1.17 4.15 9.79
C CYS A 41 0.51 3.85 11.15
N GLN A 42 1.29 3.68 12.22
CA GLN A 42 0.74 3.64 13.59
C GLN A 42 0.11 4.98 14.01
N LYS A 43 0.46 6.10 13.36
CA LYS A 43 -0.22 7.39 13.57
C LYS A 43 -1.61 7.34 12.93
N THR A 44 -2.63 7.73 13.67
CA THR A 44 -4.04 7.58 13.26
C THR A 44 -4.63 8.84 12.62
N ASP A 45 -3.95 9.99 12.75
CA ASP A 45 -4.37 11.33 12.35
C ASP A 45 -3.47 11.91 11.24
N ILE A 46 -3.06 11.07 10.27
CA ILE A 46 -2.25 11.51 9.13
C ILE A 46 -3.13 12.30 8.17
N VAL A 47 -2.75 13.53 7.85
CA VAL A 47 -3.41 14.38 6.85
C VAL A 47 -2.42 14.75 5.75
N VAL A 48 -2.86 14.77 4.50
CA VAL A 48 -2.05 15.15 3.33
C VAL A 48 -2.66 16.38 2.67
N PRO A 49 -1.87 17.45 2.42
CA PRO A 49 -0.48 17.62 2.87
C PRO A 49 -0.39 17.90 4.38
N SER A 50 0.70 17.46 5.02
CA SER A 50 1.10 17.90 6.37
C SER A 50 2.61 17.74 6.57
N GLY A 51 3.15 18.43 7.59
CA GLY A 51 4.56 18.27 7.96
C GLY A 51 4.92 16.83 8.33
N TYR A 52 4.05 16.14 9.08
CA TYR A 52 4.26 14.73 9.42
C TYR A 52 4.35 13.83 8.18
N ALA A 53 3.40 14.00 7.26
CA ALA A 53 3.32 13.17 6.06
C ALA A 53 4.53 13.38 5.14
N ASN A 54 4.96 14.64 4.96
CA ASN A 54 6.11 15.00 4.13
C ASN A 54 7.46 14.59 4.74
N SER A 55 7.64 14.74 6.06
CA SER A 55 8.89 14.35 6.72
C SER A 55 9.04 12.83 6.83
N GLY A 56 7.93 12.08 6.86
CA GLY A 56 7.96 10.64 6.87
C GLY A 56 8.49 10.02 8.17
N LYS A 57 8.76 8.72 8.12
CA LYS A 57 9.48 7.98 9.16
C LYS A 57 10.50 7.02 8.58
N MET A 58 11.68 7.05 9.16
CA MET A 58 12.73 6.09 8.87
C MET A 58 12.56 4.82 9.69
N SER A 59 13.09 3.71 9.17
CA SER A 59 13.30 2.48 9.94
C SER A 59 14.29 2.70 11.10
N ASN A 60 14.17 1.86 12.14
CA ASN A 60 15.10 1.82 13.26
C ASN A 60 16.52 1.42 12.80
N ASN A 61 17.52 1.65 13.68
CA ASN A 61 18.92 1.22 13.52
C ASN A 61 19.58 1.69 12.21
N GLY A 62 19.67 3.00 12.02
CA GLY A 62 20.48 3.61 10.96
C GLY A 62 19.74 3.98 9.67
N GLY A 63 18.40 4.02 9.66
CA GLY A 63 17.64 4.68 8.59
C GLY A 63 17.76 4.05 7.21
N LYS A 64 17.69 2.72 7.13
CA LYS A 64 17.87 1.97 5.87
C LYS A 64 16.68 2.04 4.91
N ALA A 65 15.57 2.59 5.37
CA ALA A 65 14.34 2.81 4.62
C ALA A 65 13.60 4.01 5.19
N LEU A 66 12.99 4.82 4.33
CA LEU A 66 12.15 5.97 4.66
C LEU A 66 10.80 5.82 3.95
N VAL A 67 9.73 6.11 4.68
CA VAL A 67 8.35 6.11 4.19
C VAL A 67 7.78 7.52 4.32
N THR A 68 7.20 8.07 3.26
CA THR A 68 6.59 9.41 3.21
C THR A 68 5.25 9.36 2.48
N ILE A 69 4.35 10.29 2.81
CA ILE A 69 3.19 10.60 1.96
C ILE A 69 3.22 12.08 1.63
N SER A 70 3.42 12.41 0.36
CA SER A 70 3.46 13.79 -0.12
C SER A 70 2.28 14.08 -1.06
N GLY A 71 2.27 15.27 -1.65
CA GLY A 71 1.27 15.68 -2.63
C GLY A 71 0.44 16.90 -2.18
N GLY A 72 -0.56 17.25 -2.99
CA GLY A 72 -1.22 18.56 -2.97
C GLY A 72 -2.74 18.46 -2.90
N CYS A 73 -3.28 17.62 -2.02
CA CYS A 73 -4.72 17.47 -1.87
C CYS A 73 -5.41 18.78 -1.46
N LYS A 74 -6.51 19.11 -2.16
CA LYS A 74 -7.37 20.26 -1.88
C LYS A 74 -8.83 19.80 -1.85
N PRO A 75 -9.50 19.85 -0.68
CA PRO A 75 -8.96 20.21 0.64
C PRO A 75 -7.93 19.19 1.15
N PRO A 76 -7.16 19.49 2.22
CA PRO A 76 -6.33 18.49 2.89
C PRO A 76 -7.17 17.27 3.28
N MET A 77 -6.62 16.07 3.06
CA MET A 77 -7.34 14.82 3.25
C MET A 77 -6.67 13.92 4.27
N TRP A 78 -7.51 13.38 5.15
CA TRP A 78 -7.11 12.36 6.11
C TRP A 78 -6.78 11.03 5.41
N VAL A 79 -5.73 10.36 5.88
CA VAL A 79 -5.35 9.01 5.49
C VAL A 79 -5.63 8.09 6.68
N PRO A 80 -6.71 7.29 6.64
CA PRO A 80 -7.00 6.33 7.68
C PRO A 80 -5.89 5.28 7.81
N SER A 81 -5.57 4.86 9.02
CA SER A 81 -4.46 3.93 9.30
C SER A 81 -4.54 2.64 8.46
N LYS A 82 -5.73 2.06 8.29
CA LYS A 82 -5.96 0.89 7.40
C LYS A 82 -5.44 1.14 5.97
N TYR A 83 -5.75 2.31 5.40
CA TYR A 83 -5.31 2.68 4.05
C TYR A 83 -3.83 3.04 4.01
N CYS A 84 -3.30 3.67 5.06
CA CYS A 84 -1.86 3.90 5.18
C CYS A 84 -1.09 2.58 5.02
N TYR A 85 -1.46 1.57 5.82
CA TYR A 85 -0.86 0.25 5.76
C TYR A 85 -1.04 -0.42 4.40
N SER A 86 -2.28 -0.56 3.93
CA SER A 86 -2.55 -1.31 2.70
C SER A 86 -1.87 -0.68 1.48
N GLN A 87 -1.89 0.64 1.37
CA GLN A 87 -1.29 1.35 0.22
C GLN A 87 0.23 1.31 0.29
N MET A 88 0.85 1.43 1.47
CA MET A 88 2.30 1.28 1.61
C MET A 88 2.78 -0.14 1.35
N TYR A 89 2.04 -1.16 1.82
CA TYR A 89 2.37 -2.54 1.47
C TYR A 89 2.24 -2.78 -0.03
N HIS A 90 1.23 -2.21 -0.70
CA HIS A 90 1.11 -2.29 -2.15
C HIS A 90 2.29 -1.62 -2.87
N VAL A 91 2.73 -0.42 -2.45
CA VAL A 91 3.95 0.22 -2.99
C VAL A 91 5.17 -0.68 -2.84
N CYS A 92 5.35 -1.29 -1.66
CA CYS A 92 6.46 -2.19 -1.40
C CYS A 92 6.41 -3.48 -2.22
N ALA A 93 5.24 -4.12 -2.29
CA ALA A 93 5.01 -5.38 -2.98
C ALA A 93 5.21 -5.27 -4.49
N THR A 94 4.81 -4.15 -5.08
CA THR A 94 4.92 -3.88 -6.53
C THR A 94 6.19 -3.11 -6.91
N GLY A 95 6.85 -2.47 -5.95
CA GLY A 95 8.10 -1.74 -6.15
C GLY A 95 9.30 -2.63 -6.47
N GLY A 96 10.50 -2.03 -6.47
CA GLY A 96 11.75 -2.70 -6.81
C GLY A 96 12.08 -3.93 -5.96
N LYS A 97 13.21 -4.59 -6.26
CA LYS A 97 13.61 -5.86 -5.60
C LYS A 97 13.64 -5.77 -4.06
N LYS A 98 13.97 -4.60 -3.53
CA LYS A 98 14.00 -4.35 -2.07
C LYS A 98 12.73 -3.62 -1.56
N GLY A 99 11.75 -3.32 -2.40
CA GLY A 99 10.47 -2.70 -2.01
C GLY A 99 10.47 -1.16 -2.01
N HIS A 100 11.43 -0.51 -2.67
CA HIS A 100 11.36 0.93 -2.93
C HIS A 100 10.45 1.22 -4.13
N GLY A 101 9.80 2.37 -4.13
CA GLY A 101 8.89 2.81 -5.19
C GLY A 101 7.96 3.91 -4.71
N ASN A 102 7.09 4.36 -5.61
CA ASN A 102 6.03 5.30 -5.28
C ASN A 102 4.76 5.02 -6.09
N ILE A 103 3.59 5.31 -5.50
CA ILE A 103 2.28 5.20 -6.16
C ILE A 103 1.39 6.33 -5.67
N ALA A 104 0.62 6.93 -6.57
CA ALA A 104 -0.36 7.95 -6.27
C ALA A 104 -1.73 7.34 -5.92
N TYR A 105 -2.35 7.84 -4.85
CA TYR A 105 -3.67 7.46 -4.36
C TYR A 105 -4.51 8.69 -4.00
N GLY A 106 -5.74 8.42 -3.56
CA GLY A 106 -6.73 9.43 -3.23
C GLY A 106 -7.35 10.05 -4.48
N PRO A 107 -8.37 10.91 -4.31
CA PRO A 107 -8.97 11.67 -5.39
C PRO A 107 -7.93 12.37 -6.27
N ASN A 108 -8.00 12.12 -7.58
CA ASN A 108 -7.09 12.65 -8.59
C ASN A 108 -5.59 12.34 -8.33
N GLY A 109 -5.28 11.28 -7.56
CA GLY A 109 -3.89 10.90 -7.25
C GLY A 109 -3.16 11.93 -6.39
N CYS A 110 -3.86 12.74 -5.60
CA CYS A 110 -3.23 13.83 -4.87
C CYS A 110 -2.35 13.41 -3.69
N GLN A 111 -2.35 12.13 -3.30
CA GLN A 111 -1.52 11.56 -2.22
C GLN A 111 -0.46 10.64 -2.85
N LEU A 112 0.80 11.05 -2.84
CA LEU A 112 1.92 10.24 -3.33
C LEU A 112 2.55 9.47 -2.19
N PHE A 113 2.38 8.16 -2.18
CA PHE A 113 2.96 7.24 -1.21
C PHE A 113 4.31 6.78 -1.71
N GLU A 114 5.37 6.98 -0.93
CA GLU A 114 6.73 6.73 -1.37
C GLU A 114 7.55 5.97 -0.33
N ILE A 115 8.38 5.05 -0.83
CA ILE A 115 9.33 4.26 -0.05
C ILE A 115 10.70 4.41 -0.70
N THR A 116 11.66 4.97 0.03
CA THR A 116 13.06 5.09 -0.39
C THR A 116 13.98 4.27 0.51
N GLN A 117 15.16 3.91 0.00
CA GLN A 117 16.12 3.06 0.69
C GLN A 117 17.55 3.49 0.39
N ASN A 118 18.42 3.46 1.40
CA ASN A 118 19.85 3.59 1.18
C ASN A 118 20.45 2.22 0.87
N SER A 119 21.01 2.09 -0.33
CA SER A 119 21.79 0.92 -0.73
C SER A 119 23.19 1.09 -0.16
N PHE A 120 23.53 0.31 0.87
CA PHE A 120 24.93 0.06 1.24
C PHE A 120 25.36 -1.27 0.63
#